data_AF-A0A2N2A049-F1
#
_entry.id   AF-A0A2N2A049-F1
#
_cell.length_a   1.000
_cell.length_b   1.000
_cell.length_c   1.000
_cell.angle_alpha   90.00
_cell.angle_beta   90.00
_cell.angle_gamma   90.00
#
_symmetry.space_group_name_H-M   'P 1'
#
loop_
_entity.id
_entity.type
_entity.pdbx_description
1 polymer ?
#
loop_
_entity_poly.entity_id
_entity_poly.type
_entity_poly.pdbx_seq_one_letter_code
_entity_poly.pdbx_strand_id
1 'polypeptide(L)'
;MQTKDYFITLDMMRTLPFRPFEVVEGDTGNILHVTLLNNGDAMDLSGCAIQIAFASSNGFAMQDETSGIVKTAEAGTFDIALLPTAYGAGNVSADVQIYSGENNATLVTSTRFDFRCRKSLISGDIIRANTAYPPLIEAARVANEAAAAALAAAERIDTDLGELNVQADWNEADTTQDAYIRNKPSIPGAPGDIGAAAASHAAQHEQGGSDPVTPTLHASRHANGGADALSPADIGAAGLTGGVVSAAQSRCLIQTKTESFTLGADDAEKLTLLSSTAAIVVTLPLDSTYDFPIGTAFNFLRWNSGAVSFAIESGLGWKAVNDVTAISAYGCAATAVKVGSNAWWLICG
;
A
#
# COMPACT_ATOMS: atom_id res chain seq x y z
N MET A 1 14.85 -72.42 7.90
CA MET A 1 14.85 -72.55 6.43
C MET A 1 15.69 -73.79 6.12
N GLN A 2 15.21 -74.74 5.33
CA GLN A 2 16.01 -75.92 4.96
C GLN A 2 16.87 -75.56 3.73
N THR A 3 18.17 -75.78 3.84
CA THR A 3 19.13 -75.65 2.74
C THR A 3 19.59 -77.04 2.30
N LYS A 4 20.07 -77.15 1.06
CA LYS A 4 20.77 -78.33 0.55
C LYS A 4 22.24 -77.96 0.41
N ASP A 5 23.07 -78.61 1.19
CA ASP A 5 24.50 -78.29 1.31
C ASP A 5 25.33 -79.27 0.47
N TYR A 6 26.13 -78.73 -0.44
CA TYR A 6 27.04 -79.49 -1.30
C TYR A 6 28.47 -79.07 -1.01
N PHE A 7 29.41 -80.02 -0.99
CA PHE A 7 30.81 -79.76 -0.65
C PHE A 7 31.71 -80.12 -1.83
N ILE A 8 32.58 -79.19 -2.23
CA ILE A 8 33.56 -79.38 -3.30
C ILE A 8 34.93 -78.82 -2.92
N THR A 9 35.97 -79.53 -3.32
CA THR A 9 37.35 -79.05 -3.22
C THR A 9 37.88 -78.83 -4.62
N LEU A 10 38.35 -77.61 -4.89
CA LEU A 10 38.90 -77.17 -6.17
C LEU A 10 40.35 -76.75 -5.98
N ASP A 11 41.18 -76.99 -6.98
CA ASP A 11 42.57 -76.52 -7.00
C ASP A 11 42.80 -75.61 -8.21
N MET A 12 43.70 -74.64 -8.09
CA MET A 12 44.06 -73.70 -9.17
C MET A 12 44.79 -74.39 -10.34
N MET A 13 45.53 -75.46 -10.07
CA MET A 13 46.41 -76.10 -11.04
C MET A 13 45.99 -77.54 -11.37
N ARG A 14 45.41 -78.27 -10.42
CA ARG A 14 45.18 -79.72 -10.54
C ARG A 14 43.69 -80.05 -10.57
N THR A 15 43.26 -80.86 -11.53
CA THR A 15 41.88 -81.37 -11.52
C THR A 15 41.75 -82.43 -10.42
N LEU A 16 40.95 -82.14 -9.40
CA LEU A 16 40.63 -83.08 -8.32
C LEU A 16 39.31 -83.81 -8.61
N PRO A 17 39.21 -85.11 -8.29
CA PRO A 17 37.93 -85.82 -8.39
C PRO A 17 36.97 -85.32 -7.30
N PHE A 18 35.76 -84.94 -7.69
CA PHE A 18 34.69 -84.57 -6.75
C PHE A 18 33.46 -85.44 -6.98
N ARG A 19 32.58 -85.49 -5.98
CA ARG A 19 31.31 -86.24 -6.05
C ARG A 19 30.32 -85.47 -6.94
N PRO A 20 29.82 -86.06 -8.03
CA PRO A 20 28.77 -85.42 -8.82
C PRO A 20 27.53 -85.17 -7.96
N PHE A 21 26.95 -83.99 -8.09
CA PHE A 21 25.71 -83.61 -7.43
C PHE A 21 24.72 -83.04 -8.45
N GLU A 22 23.45 -82.99 -8.05
CA GLU A 22 22.37 -82.59 -8.92
C GLU A 22 21.45 -81.60 -8.23
N VAL A 23 21.10 -80.53 -8.93
CA VAL A 23 20.17 -79.48 -8.47
C VAL A 23 18.92 -79.46 -9.35
N VAL A 24 17.87 -78.79 -8.88
CA VAL A 24 16.63 -78.56 -9.64
C VAL A 24 16.54 -77.08 -10.02
N GLU A 25 16.12 -76.81 -11.26
CA GLU A 25 15.88 -75.46 -11.75
C GLU A 25 14.83 -74.75 -10.86
N GLY A 26 15.11 -73.54 -10.39
CA GLY A 26 14.19 -72.80 -9.51
C GLY A 26 14.39 -73.01 -8.02
N ASP A 27 15.19 -74.00 -7.57
CA ASP A 27 15.50 -74.20 -6.16
C ASP A 27 16.35 -73.02 -5.62
N THR A 28 15.83 -72.29 -4.62
CA THR A 28 16.51 -71.14 -4.01
C THR A 28 17.36 -71.49 -2.77
N GLY A 29 17.35 -72.75 -2.34
CA GLY A 29 17.98 -73.21 -1.10
C GLY A 29 19.27 -74.01 -1.27
N ASN A 30 19.88 -74.01 -2.44
CA ASN A 30 21.11 -74.76 -2.70
C ASN A 30 22.34 -73.94 -2.29
N ILE A 31 23.19 -74.51 -1.42
CA ILE A 31 24.45 -73.90 -0.98
C ILE A 31 25.59 -74.83 -1.41
N LEU A 32 26.59 -74.26 -2.08
CA LEU A 32 27.82 -74.95 -2.46
C LEU A 32 28.98 -74.42 -1.61
N HIS A 33 29.45 -75.25 -0.70
CA HIS A 33 30.65 -75.02 0.10
C HIS A 33 31.88 -75.39 -0.72
N VAL A 34 32.74 -74.41 -1.00
CA VAL A 34 33.94 -74.57 -1.81
C VAL A 34 35.18 -74.41 -0.95
N THR A 35 36.08 -75.39 -1.03
CA THR A 35 37.46 -75.27 -0.54
C THR A 35 38.40 -75.07 -1.72
N LEU A 36 39.13 -73.96 -1.74
CA LEU A 36 40.00 -73.55 -2.82
C LEU A 36 41.47 -73.71 -2.43
N LEU A 37 42.18 -74.51 -3.23
CA LEU A 37 43.59 -74.83 -3.05
C LEU A 37 44.44 -74.23 -4.17
N ASN A 38 45.69 -73.92 -3.88
CA ASN A 38 46.71 -73.55 -4.85
C ASN A 38 47.86 -74.57 -4.78
N ASN A 39 47.88 -75.52 -5.72
CA ASN A 39 48.86 -76.61 -5.75
C ASN A 39 48.91 -77.42 -4.44
N GLY A 40 47.75 -77.69 -3.85
CA GLY A 40 47.57 -78.48 -2.63
C GLY A 40 47.51 -77.70 -1.32
N ASP A 41 47.94 -76.42 -1.29
CA ASP A 41 47.86 -75.57 -0.10
C ASP A 41 46.60 -74.68 -0.11
N ALA A 42 46.04 -74.36 1.06
CA ALA A 42 44.86 -73.48 1.14
C ALA A 42 45.16 -72.08 0.59
N MET A 43 44.30 -71.57 -0.29
CA MET A 43 44.49 -70.27 -0.91
C MET A 43 44.14 -69.13 0.06
N ASP A 44 44.99 -68.11 0.17
CA ASP A 44 44.64 -66.88 0.89
C ASP A 44 43.64 -66.05 0.07
N LEU A 45 42.48 -65.77 0.66
CA LEU A 45 41.38 -65.01 0.06
C LEU A 45 41.28 -63.58 0.63
N SER A 46 42.21 -63.19 1.52
CA SER A 46 42.23 -61.86 2.12
C SER A 46 42.51 -60.78 1.06
N GLY A 47 41.63 -59.79 0.96
CA GLY A 47 41.75 -58.71 -0.04
C GLY A 47 41.48 -59.10 -1.49
N CYS A 48 41.10 -60.35 -1.77
CA CYS A 48 40.71 -60.82 -3.11
C CYS A 48 39.21 -60.63 -3.36
N ALA A 49 38.77 -60.46 -4.60
CA ALA A 49 37.37 -60.54 -4.98
C ALA A 49 37.07 -61.87 -5.68
N ILE A 50 36.02 -62.56 -5.23
CA ILE A 50 35.64 -63.88 -5.74
C ILE A 50 34.47 -63.74 -6.71
N GLN A 51 34.58 -64.43 -7.83
CA GLN A 51 33.53 -64.53 -8.83
C GLN A 51 33.43 -65.97 -9.33
N ILE A 52 32.25 -66.43 -9.70
CA ILE A 52 32.04 -67.72 -10.35
C ILE A 52 31.31 -67.49 -11.67
N ALA A 53 31.80 -68.11 -12.73
CA ALA A 53 31.16 -68.11 -14.03
C ALA A 53 30.49 -69.47 -14.24
N PHE A 54 29.21 -69.44 -14.63
CA PHE A 54 28.44 -70.61 -15.01
C PHE A 54 28.17 -70.59 -16.51
N ALA A 55 28.41 -71.71 -17.17
CA ALA A 55 28.02 -71.97 -18.54
C ALA A 55 26.95 -73.07 -18.54
N SER A 56 25.75 -72.73 -19.01
CA SER A 56 24.62 -73.64 -19.05
C SER A 56 23.79 -73.46 -20.32
N SER A 57 22.69 -74.21 -20.46
CA SER A 57 21.72 -74.03 -21.55
C SER A 57 21.11 -72.61 -21.59
N ASN A 58 21.11 -71.89 -20.46
CA ASN A 58 20.58 -70.53 -20.35
C ASN A 58 21.59 -69.47 -20.79
N GLY A 59 22.79 -69.88 -21.20
CA GLY A 59 23.90 -69.00 -21.54
C GLY A 59 24.94 -68.92 -20.42
N PHE A 60 25.65 -67.79 -20.38
CA PHE A 60 26.66 -67.51 -19.37
C PHE A 60 26.06 -66.64 -18.27
N ALA A 61 26.26 -67.04 -17.03
CA ALA A 61 25.87 -66.28 -15.86
C ALA A 61 27.04 -66.16 -14.89
N MET A 62 26.98 -65.17 -14.01
CA MET A 62 28.06 -64.82 -13.13
C MET A 62 27.51 -64.48 -11.75
N GLN A 63 28.17 -64.97 -10.71
CA GLN A 63 27.89 -64.57 -9.33
C GLN A 63 29.18 -64.09 -8.67
N ASP A 64 29.02 -63.15 -7.75
CA ASP A 64 30.08 -62.48 -7.00
C ASP A 64 29.68 -62.40 -5.51
N GLU A 65 30.47 -61.68 -4.72
CA GLU A 65 30.22 -61.47 -3.30
C GLU A 65 28.93 -60.66 -3.02
N THR A 66 28.42 -59.89 -4.00
CA THR A 66 27.16 -59.14 -3.87
C THR A 66 25.93 -59.99 -4.19
N SER A 67 26.11 -61.08 -4.93
CA SER A 67 25.04 -61.91 -5.50
C SER A 67 25.00 -63.35 -4.99
N GLY A 68 25.67 -63.63 -3.86
CA GLY A 68 25.46 -64.84 -3.08
C GLY A 68 26.71 -65.61 -2.67
N ILE A 69 27.91 -65.07 -2.91
CA ILE A 69 29.16 -65.65 -2.38
C ILE A 69 29.48 -65.05 -1.01
N VAL A 70 29.77 -65.90 -0.03
CA VAL A 70 30.16 -65.50 1.33
C VAL A 70 31.45 -66.21 1.71
N LYS A 71 32.51 -65.44 2.02
CA LYS A 71 33.76 -66.01 2.55
C LYS A 71 33.54 -66.52 3.97
N THR A 72 34.07 -67.69 4.26
CA THR A 72 34.00 -68.27 5.60
C THR A 72 35.22 -67.87 6.43
N ALA A 73 35.22 -68.19 7.73
CA ALA A 73 36.31 -67.86 8.64
C ALA A 73 37.58 -68.71 8.43
N GLU A 74 37.46 -69.86 7.76
CA GLU A 74 38.58 -70.74 7.44
C GLU A 74 39.31 -70.27 6.17
N ALA A 75 40.63 -70.46 6.14
CA ALA A 75 41.45 -70.03 5.01
C ALA A 75 41.13 -70.86 3.76
N GLY A 76 40.89 -70.20 2.62
CA GLY A 76 40.60 -70.85 1.35
C GLY A 76 39.17 -71.37 1.19
N THR A 77 38.25 -71.10 2.12
CA THR A 77 36.88 -71.62 2.06
C THR A 77 35.82 -70.53 1.92
N PHE A 78 34.83 -70.76 1.06
CA PHE A 78 33.72 -69.84 0.83
C PHE A 78 32.46 -70.61 0.40
N ASP A 79 31.31 -70.01 0.68
CA ASP A 79 30.00 -70.57 0.40
C ASP A 79 29.36 -69.81 -0.76
N ILE A 80 28.72 -70.56 -1.66
CA ILE A 80 27.99 -70.00 -2.79
C ILE A 80 26.53 -70.38 -2.64
N ALA A 81 25.66 -69.40 -2.43
CA ALA A 81 24.23 -69.57 -2.62
C ALA A 81 23.95 -69.64 -4.13
N LEU A 82 23.65 -70.83 -4.64
CA LEU A 82 23.40 -71.05 -6.06
C LEU A 82 22.08 -70.39 -6.43
N LEU A 83 22.15 -69.29 -7.20
CA LEU A 83 20.95 -68.58 -7.64
C LEU A 83 20.27 -69.33 -8.78
N PRO A 84 18.93 -69.47 -8.79
CA PRO A 84 18.21 -70.12 -9.88
C PRO A 84 18.42 -69.50 -11.26
N THR A 85 18.82 -68.23 -11.32
CA THR A 85 19.12 -67.52 -12.57
C THR A 85 20.53 -67.82 -13.10
N ALA A 86 21.40 -68.40 -12.27
CA ALA A 86 22.79 -68.65 -12.62
C ALA A 86 22.99 -69.93 -13.45
N TYR A 87 22.04 -70.86 -13.44
CA TYR A 87 22.16 -72.13 -14.12
C TYR A 87 20.84 -72.59 -14.79
N GLY A 88 20.97 -73.27 -15.92
CA GLY A 88 19.85 -73.83 -16.69
C GLY A 88 19.79 -75.35 -16.67
N ALA A 89 18.66 -75.91 -17.10
CA ALA A 89 18.45 -77.36 -17.15
C ALA A 89 19.44 -78.06 -18.10
N GLY A 90 20.14 -79.09 -17.60
CA GLY A 90 21.14 -79.84 -18.35
C GLY A 90 22.46 -79.99 -17.59
N ASN A 91 23.55 -80.14 -18.33
CA ASN A 91 24.90 -80.11 -17.76
C ASN A 91 25.35 -78.66 -17.62
N VAL A 92 25.75 -78.28 -16.41
CA VAL A 92 26.24 -76.95 -16.08
C VAL A 92 27.71 -77.06 -15.80
N SER A 93 28.50 -76.24 -16.46
CA SER A 93 29.92 -76.11 -16.18
C SER A 93 30.21 -74.81 -15.46
N ALA A 94 31.14 -74.83 -14.51
CA ALA A 94 31.54 -73.63 -13.79
C ALA A 94 33.03 -73.58 -13.49
N ASP A 95 33.56 -72.38 -13.36
CA ASP A 95 34.90 -72.09 -12.85
C ASP A 95 34.88 -70.88 -11.91
N VAL A 96 35.76 -70.89 -10.92
CA VAL A 96 35.91 -69.83 -9.92
C VAL A 96 37.05 -68.93 -10.35
N GLN A 97 36.82 -67.63 -10.35
CA GLN A 97 37.74 -66.58 -10.70
C GLN A 97 38.06 -65.75 -9.47
N ILE A 98 39.35 -65.53 -9.23
CA ILE A 98 39.86 -64.75 -8.12
C ILE A 98 40.57 -63.53 -8.68
N TYR A 99 40.09 -62.35 -8.31
CA TYR A 99 40.70 -61.07 -8.63
C TYR A 99 41.49 -60.55 -7.43
N SER A 100 42.71 -60.07 -7.65
CA SER A 100 43.60 -59.57 -6.60
C SER A 100 44.45 -58.38 -7.09
N GLY A 101 45.05 -57.64 -6.15
CA GLY A 101 45.88 -56.46 -6.41
C GLY A 101 45.09 -55.14 -6.50
N GLU A 102 45.81 -54.03 -6.73
CA GLU A 102 45.21 -52.70 -6.86
C GLU A 102 44.24 -52.68 -8.06
N ASN A 103 42.99 -52.25 -7.83
CA ASN A 103 41.90 -52.28 -8.82
C ASN A 103 41.61 -53.65 -9.45
N ASN A 104 41.82 -54.77 -8.74
CA ASN A 104 41.52 -56.12 -9.26
C ASN A 104 42.32 -56.50 -10.53
N ALA A 105 43.54 -55.97 -10.69
CA ALA A 105 44.33 -56.12 -11.91
C ALA A 105 44.84 -57.55 -12.20
N THR A 106 44.92 -58.42 -11.18
CA THR A 106 45.42 -59.80 -11.34
C THR A 106 44.26 -60.79 -11.23
N LEU A 107 44.04 -61.57 -12.30
CA LEU A 107 43.00 -62.61 -12.38
C LEU A 107 43.64 -64.00 -12.41
N VAL A 108 43.16 -64.89 -11.54
CA VAL A 108 43.48 -66.33 -11.54
C VAL A 108 42.18 -67.14 -11.55
N THR A 109 42.12 -68.19 -12.38
CA THR A 109 40.91 -69.03 -12.55
C THR A 109 41.18 -70.45 -12.08
N SER A 110 40.21 -71.05 -11.38
CA SER A 110 40.25 -72.44 -10.92
C SER A 110 40.13 -73.44 -12.08
N THR A 111 40.38 -74.72 -11.80
CA THR A 111 39.93 -75.77 -12.71
C THR A 111 38.39 -75.76 -12.84
N ARG A 112 37.91 -76.04 -14.05
CA ARG A 112 36.49 -76.16 -14.36
C ARG A 112 35.89 -77.41 -13.70
N PHE A 113 34.68 -77.28 -13.17
CA PHE A 113 33.88 -78.38 -12.62
C PHE A 113 32.48 -78.40 -13.23
N ASP A 114 31.83 -79.55 -13.20
CA ASP A 114 30.52 -79.78 -13.82
C ASP A 114 29.51 -80.34 -12.82
N PHE A 115 28.25 -79.92 -12.93
CA PHE A 115 27.13 -80.49 -12.17
C PHE A 115 25.87 -80.55 -13.04
N ARG A 116 24.89 -81.37 -12.64
CA ARG A 116 23.65 -81.54 -13.41
C ARG A 116 22.52 -80.73 -12.80
N CYS A 117 21.77 -80.01 -13.63
CA CYS A 117 20.52 -79.37 -13.26
C CYS A 117 19.34 -80.07 -13.94
N ARG A 118 18.36 -80.54 -13.16
CA ARG A 118 17.10 -81.06 -13.70
C ARG A 118 16.10 -79.93 -13.94
N LYS A 119 15.33 -80.04 -15.02
CA LYS A 119 14.23 -79.13 -15.31
C LYS A 119 13.15 -79.25 -14.24
N SER A 120 12.64 -78.12 -13.74
CA SER A 120 11.49 -78.12 -12.84
C SER A 120 10.22 -78.53 -13.58
N LEU A 121 9.33 -79.26 -12.89
CA LEU A 121 7.99 -79.58 -13.41
C LEU A 121 7.08 -78.35 -13.49
N ILE A 122 7.41 -77.28 -12.76
CA ILE A 122 6.74 -75.98 -12.81
C ILE A 122 7.78 -74.96 -13.27
N SER A 123 7.91 -74.80 -14.59
CA SER A 123 8.85 -73.86 -15.22
C SER A 123 8.13 -72.59 -15.69
N GLY A 124 8.87 -71.50 -15.88
CA GLY A 124 8.34 -70.22 -16.37
C GLY A 124 7.60 -70.33 -17.71
N ASP A 125 7.95 -71.29 -18.56
CA ASP A 125 7.24 -71.58 -19.80
C ASP A 125 5.81 -72.09 -19.57
N ILE A 126 5.60 -72.88 -18.52
CA ILE A 126 4.28 -73.40 -18.12
C ILE A 126 3.45 -72.27 -17.49
N ILE A 127 4.10 -71.35 -16.77
CA ILE A 127 3.45 -70.17 -16.18
C ILE A 127 3.02 -69.19 -17.29
N ARG A 128 3.80 -69.04 -18.37
CA ARG A 128 3.42 -68.24 -19.55
C ARG A 128 2.29 -68.85 -20.37
N ALA A 129 2.14 -70.17 -20.33
CA ALA A 129 1.02 -70.88 -20.93
C ALA A 129 -0.28 -70.78 -20.10
N ASN A 130 -0.21 -70.24 -18.89
CA ASN A 130 -1.38 -70.00 -18.05
C ASN A 130 -2.20 -68.80 -18.60
N THR A 131 -3.52 -68.97 -18.66
CA THR A 131 -4.50 -67.97 -19.16
C THR A 131 -4.42 -66.62 -18.43
N ALA A 132 -3.81 -66.56 -17.24
CA ALA A 132 -3.59 -65.32 -16.48
C ALA A 132 -2.40 -64.47 -16.98
N TYR A 133 -1.47 -65.04 -17.77
CA TYR A 133 -0.25 -64.34 -18.18
C TYR A 133 -0.49 -63.25 -19.26
N PRO A 134 -1.34 -63.47 -20.30
CA PRO A 134 -1.63 -62.44 -21.30
C PRO A 134 -2.27 -61.15 -20.72
N PRO A 135 -3.26 -61.20 -19.81
CA PRO A 135 -3.80 -60.00 -19.16
C PRO A 135 -2.77 -59.23 -18.34
N LEU A 136 -1.82 -59.92 -17.71
CA LEU A 136 -0.76 -59.31 -16.91
C LEU A 136 0.25 -58.53 -17.77
N ILE A 137 0.60 -59.05 -18.95
CA ILE A 137 1.43 -58.34 -19.93
C ILE A 137 0.73 -57.05 -20.39
N GLU A 138 -0.57 -57.15 -20.67
CA GLU A 138 -1.35 -56.00 -21.12
C GLU A 138 -1.51 -54.94 -20.04
N ALA A 139 -1.74 -55.35 -18.79
CA ALA A 139 -1.78 -54.44 -17.65
C ALA A 139 -0.44 -53.70 -17.45
N ALA A 140 0.69 -54.39 -17.61
CA ALA A 140 2.01 -53.77 -17.55
C ALA A 140 2.25 -52.77 -18.70
N ARG A 141 1.79 -53.09 -19.92
CA ARG A 141 1.84 -52.16 -21.07
C ARG A 141 1.05 -50.89 -20.79
N VAL A 142 -0.19 -51.03 -20.32
CA VAL A 142 -1.07 -49.90 -19.98
C VAL A 142 -0.49 -49.05 -18.84
N ALA A 143 0.11 -49.68 -17.83
CA ALA A 143 0.76 -48.96 -16.74
C ALA A 143 1.97 -48.14 -17.24
N ASN A 144 2.78 -48.70 -18.14
CA ASN A 144 3.92 -47.98 -18.72
C ASN A 144 3.50 -46.80 -19.61
N GLU A 145 2.43 -46.97 -20.39
CA GLU A 145 1.86 -45.87 -21.19
C GLU A 145 1.28 -44.76 -20.31
N ALA A 146 0.58 -45.12 -19.22
CA ALA A 146 0.07 -44.15 -18.26
C ALA A 146 1.20 -43.38 -17.56
N ALA A 147 2.29 -44.07 -17.19
CA ALA A 147 3.47 -43.44 -16.61
C ALA A 147 4.14 -42.46 -17.58
N ALA A 148 4.29 -42.84 -18.86
CA ALA A 148 4.84 -41.96 -19.89
C ALA A 148 3.95 -40.71 -20.12
N ALA A 149 2.64 -40.88 -20.15
CA ALA A 149 1.70 -39.77 -20.28
C ALA A 149 1.74 -38.81 -19.08
N ALA A 150 1.87 -39.34 -17.86
CA ALA A 150 2.02 -38.54 -16.66
C ALA A 150 3.34 -37.74 -16.66
N LEU A 151 4.44 -38.33 -17.12
CA LEU A 151 5.73 -37.64 -17.25
C LEU A 151 5.65 -36.50 -18.27
N ALA A 152 5.04 -36.75 -19.44
CA ALA A 152 4.82 -35.71 -20.44
C ALA A 152 3.91 -34.57 -19.94
N ALA A 153 2.91 -34.88 -19.11
CA ALA A 153 2.07 -33.87 -18.47
C ALA A 153 2.85 -33.03 -17.44
N ALA A 154 3.76 -33.65 -16.69
CA ALA A 154 4.62 -32.95 -15.74
C ALA A 154 5.61 -32.00 -16.43
N GLU A 155 6.22 -32.41 -17.55
CA GLU A 155 7.09 -31.54 -18.36
C GLU A 155 6.36 -30.31 -18.91
N ARG A 156 5.05 -30.44 -19.21
CA ARG A 156 4.23 -29.29 -19.60
C ARG A 156 4.00 -28.31 -18.45
N ILE A 157 3.86 -28.80 -17.22
CA ILE A 157 3.68 -27.92 -16.05
C ILE A 157 4.91 -27.04 -15.83
N ASP A 158 6.13 -27.54 -16.03
CA ASP A 158 7.36 -26.77 -15.86
C ASP A 158 7.49 -25.61 -16.86
N THR A 159 6.80 -25.70 -18.01
CA THR A 159 6.83 -24.68 -19.08
C THR A 159 5.59 -23.78 -19.12
N ASP A 160 4.48 -24.17 -18.49
CA ASP A 160 3.24 -23.38 -18.38
C ASP A 160 3.19 -22.44 -17.16
N LEU A 161 4.19 -22.48 -16.26
CA LEU A 161 4.25 -21.58 -15.10
C LEU A 161 4.45 -20.10 -15.49
N GLY A 162 4.76 -19.80 -16.75
CA GLY A 162 4.72 -18.44 -17.33
C GLY A 162 3.31 -17.85 -17.46
N GLU A 163 2.25 -18.62 -17.20
CA GLU A 163 0.87 -18.10 -17.13
C GLU A 163 0.34 -17.92 -15.69
N LEU A 164 1.22 -17.93 -14.68
CA LEU A 164 0.85 -17.58 -13.31
C LEU A 164 0.56 -16.08 -13.18
N ASN A 165 -0.64 -15.61 -13.57
CA ASN A 165 -1.23 -14.30 -13.27
C ASN A 165 -0.23 -13.27 -12.70
N VAL A 166 0.74 -12.87 -13.51
CA VAL A 166 1.73 -11.89 -13.09
C VAL A 166 1.00 -10.55 -13.09
N GLN A 167 1.01 -9.86 -11.96
CA GLN A 167 0.37 -8.55 -11.91
C GLN A 167 1.07 -7.62 -12.89
N ALA A 168 0.27 -6.85 -13.61
CA ALA A 168 0.75 -5.83 -14.53
C ALA A 168 1.73 -4.87 -13.82
N ASP A 169 3.00 -4.86 -14.26
CA ASP A 169 4.00 -3.88 -13.81
C ASP A 169 4.19 -2.80 -14.88
N TRP A 170 3.79 -1.59 -14.51
CA TRP A 170 3.92 -0.42 -15.36
C TRP A 170 5.36 0.05 -15.55
N ASN A 171 6.30 -0.38 -14.72
CA ASN A 171 7.72 -0.02 -14.82
C ASN A 171 8.57 -1.07 -15.54
N GLU A 172 8.05 -2.27 -15.80
CA GLU A 172 8.80 -3.36 -16.44
C GLU A 172 9.26 -2.97 -17.86
N ALA A 173 10.54 -3.17 -18.16
CA ALA A 173 11.18 -2.79 -19.41
C ALA A 173 11.66 -3.98 -20.24
N ASP A 174 11.80 -5.15 -19.62
CA ASP A 174 12.19 -6.38 -20.29
C ASP A 174 11.00 -6.97 -21.06
N THR A 175 11.08 -6.95 -22.40
CA THR A 175 10.03 -7.47 -23.29
C THR A 175 9.82 -8.98 -23.19
N THR A 176 10.68 -9.68 -22.45
CA THR A 176 10.62 -11.13 -22.24
C THR A 176 9.96 -11.51 -20.92
N GLN A 177 9.63 -10.54 -20.06
CA GLN A 177 8.90 -10.76 -18.82
C GLN A 177 7.39 -10.72 -19.03
N ASP A 178 6.65 -11.57 -18.32
CA ASP A 178 5.19 -11.66 -18.42
C ASP A 178 4.47 -10.39 -17.93
N ALA A 179 5.11 -9.61 -17.05
CA ALA A 179 4.59 -8.34 -16.55
C ALA A 179 4.64 -7.20 -17.58
N TYR A 180 5.33 -7.38 -18.72
CA TYR A 180 5.61 -6.34 -19.69
C TYR A 180 4.36 -5.90 -20.49
N ILE A 181 4.03 -4.61 -20.40
CA ILE A 181 2.89 -4.02 -21.11
C ILE A 181 3.39 -3.27 -22.35
N ARG A 182 3.16 -3.84 -23.55
CA ARG A 182 3.63 -3.29 -24.83
C ARG A 182 3.11 -1.88 -25.15
N ASN A 183 1.87 -1.59 -24.77
CA ASN A 183 1.21 -0.30 -24.99
C ASN A 183 0.91 0.40 -23.66
N LYS A 184 1.93 0.56 -22.81
CA LYS A 184 1.78 1.36 -21.59
C LYS A 184 1.91 2.85 -21.88
N PRO A 185 0.97 3.72 -21.45
CA PRO A 185 1.24 5.15 -21.37
C PRO A 185 2.52 5.44 -20.57
N SER A 186 3.27 6.44 -21.04
CA SER A 186 4.42 6.96 -20.31
C SER A 186 3.95 7.50 -18.96
N ILE A 187 4.60 7.10 -17.87
CA ILE A 187 4.34 7.69 -16.56
C ILE A 187 4.97 9.10 -16.55
N PRO A 188 4.17 10.15 -16.31
CA PRO A 188 4.66 11.51 -16.10
C PRO A 188 5.80 11.55 -15.06
N GLY A 189 6.97 12.02 -15.46
CA GLY A 189 8.15 12.09 -14.59
C GLY A 189 8.32 13.45 -13.91
N ALA A 190 7.69 14.49 -14.45
CA ALA A 190 7.71 15.83 -13.93
C ALA A 190 6.29 16.38 -13.73
N PRO A 191 6.07 17.30 -12.77
CA PRO A 191 4.75 17.94 -12.58
C PRO A 191 4.18 18.60 -13.85
N GLY A 192 5.04 19.12 -14.73
CA GLY A 192 4.60 19.72 -16.00
C GLY A 192 3.93 18.73 -16.96
N ASP A 193 4.24 17.44 -16.87
CA ASP A 193 3.70 16.38 -17.72
C ASP A 193 2.21 16.09 -17.44
N ILE A 194 1.71 16.45 -16.24
CA ILE A 194 0.30 16.33 -15.86
C ILE A 194 -0.46 17.67 -15.91
N GLY A 195 0.15 18.70 -16.49
CA GLY A 195 -0.42 20.05 -16.48
C GLY A 195 -0.42 20.70 -15.10
N ALA A 196 0.39 20.21 -14.14
CA ALA A 196 0.64 20.97 -12.93
C ALA A 196 1.36 22.26 -13.33
N ALA A 197 0.90 23.38 -12.78
CA ALA A 197 1.47 24.67 -13.10
C ALA A 197 2.98 24.66 -12.80
N ALA A 198 3.77 25.21 -13.73
CA ALA A 198 5.22 25.28 -13.57
C ALA A 198 5.57 25.95 -12.23
N ALA A 199 6.73 25.63 -11.64
CA ALA A 199 7.19 26.26 -10.39
C ALA A 199 7.18 27.81 -10.46
N SER A 200 7.27 28.38 -11.67
CA SER A 200 7.10 29.81 -11.94
C SER A 200 5.70 30.36 -11.64
N HIS A 201 4.64 29.54 -11.74
CA HIS A 201 3.28 29.92 -11.36
C HIS A 201 3.10 29.87 -9.83
N ALA A 202 3.66 28.87 -9.15
CA ALA A 202 3.65 28.85 -7.68
C ALA A 202 4.31 30.11 -7.09
N ALA A 203 5.41 30.58 -7.72
CA ALA A 203 6.07 31.83 -7.37
C ALA A 203 5.19 33.09 -7.56
N GLN A 204 4.14 33.03 -8.37
CA GLN A 204 3.19 34.16 -8.50
C GLN A 204 2.34 34.34 -7.25
N HIS A 205 2.12 33.27 -6.49
CA HIS A 205 1.32 33.27 -5.27
C HIS A 205 2.12 33.56 -3.99
N GLU A 206 3.44 33.60 -4.08
CA GLU A 206 4.32 33.94 -2.96
C GLU A 206 4.32 35.44 -2.64
N GLN A 207 4.85 35.80 -1.48
CA GLN A 207 4.96 37.20 -1.05
C GLN A 207 5.89 37.98 -2.02
N GLY A 208 5.33 38.93 -2.76
CA GLY A 208 6.03 39.69 -3.80
C GLY A 208 5.84 39.13 -5.23
N GLY A 209 5.10 38.03 -5.39
CA GLY A 209 4.60 37.57 -6.68
C GLY A 209 3.54 38.50 -7.28
N SER A 210 3.11 38.21 -8.51
CA SER A 210 2.11 39.02 -9.20
C SER A 210 0.69 38.85 -8.64
N ASP A 211 0.40 37.76 -7.92
CA ASP A 211 -0.88 37.49 -7.26
C ASP A 211 -0.68 36.86 -5.86
N PRO A 212 -0.13 37.60 -4.89
CA PRO A 212 0.19 37.07 -3.57
C PRO A 212 -1.08 36.68 -2.81
N VAL A 213 -1.17 35.43 -2.33
CA VAL A 213 -2.31 34.95 -1.51
C VAL A 213 -2.23 35.36 -0.04
N THR A 214 -1.25 36.17 0.34
CA THR A 214 -1.16 36.73 1.70
C THR A 214 -1.98 38.02 1.76
N PRO A 215 -3.08 38.08 2.53
CA PRO A 215 -3.90 39.27 2.60
C PRO A 215 -3.08 40.43 3.18
N THR A 216 -2.85 41.46 2.37
CA THR A 216 -2.34 42.74 2.89
C THR A 216 -3.37 43.29 3.88
N LEU A 217 -2.95 43.58 5.11
CA LEU A 217 -3.85 44.21 6.10
C LEU A 217 -4.51 45.43 5.47
N HIS A 218 -5.84 45.51 5.55
CA HIS A 218 -6.62 46.55 4.86
C HIS A 218 -6.14 47.97 5.21
N ALA A 219 -5.72 48.19 6.47
CA ALA A 219 -5.16 49.44 6.95
C ALA A 219 -3.88 49.87 6.22
N SER A 220 -3.08 48.92 5.70
CA SER A 220 -1.84 49.21 5.00
C SER A 220 -2.06 49.71 3.56
N ARG A 221 -3.28 49.54 3.00
CA ARG A 221 -3.62 50.08 1.67
C ARG A 221 -3.89 51.57 1.67
N HIS A 222 -4.27 52.12 2.82
CA HIS A 222 -4.58 53.54 3.00
C HIS A 222 -3.50 54.29 3.82
N ALA A 223 -2.28 53.77 3.83
CA ALA A 223 -1.18 54.34 4.60
C ALA A 223 -0.80 55.75 4.09
N ASN A 224 -0.37 56.61 5.02
CA ASN A 224 0.02 58.00 4.74
C ASN A 224 1.12 58.07 3.66
N GLY A 225 0.90 58.89 2.63
CA GLY A 225 1.80 59.02 1.47
C GLY A 225 1.52 58.05 0.30
N GLY A 226 0.55 57.14 0.43
CA GLY A 226 0.06 56.30 -0.66
C GLY A 226 -0.89 57.02 -1.63
N ALA A 227 -1.16 56.41 -2.79
CA ALA A 227 -2.07 56.96 -3.80
C ALA A 227 -3.55 57.00 -3.37
N ASP A 228 -3.94 56.16 -2.40
CA ASP A 228 -5.28 56.06 -1.81
C ASP A 228 -5.21 56.26 -0.27
N ALA A 229 -4.38 57.21 0.16
CA ALA A 229 -4.28 57.55 1.57
C ALA A 229 -5.56 58.28 2.03
N LEU A 230 -6.18 57.77 3.12
CA LEU A 230 -7.31 58.43 3.76
C LEU A 230 -6.80 59.33 4.90
N SER A 231 -7.18 60.59 4.86
CA SER A 231 -7.02 61.54 5.96
C SER A 231 -8.19 61.39 6.96
N PRO A 232 -8.04 61.88 8.20
CA PRO A 232 -9.16 61.94 9.15
C PRO A 232 -10.40 62.67 8.61
N ALA A 233 -10.23 63.63 7.68
CA ALA A 233 -11.35 64.33 7.05
C ALA A 233 -12.19 63.41 6.14
N ASP A 234 -11.57 62.42 5.49
CA ASP A 234 -12.24 61.52 4.54
C ASP A 234 -13.24 60.57 5.23
N ILE A 235 -13.12 60.39 6.54
CA ILE A 235 -14.03 59.57 7.37
C ILE A 235 -14.92 60.44 8.28
N GLY A 236 -14.93 61.76 8.10
CA GLY A 236 -15.71 62.68 8.93
C GLY A 236 -15.24 62.80 10.38
N ALA A 237 -13.96 62.49 10.66
CA ALA A 237 -13.43 62.65 12.01
C ALA A 237 -13.38 64.14 12.41
N ALA A 238 -13.65 64.42 13.69
CA ALA A 238 -13.53 65.78 14.23
C ALA A 238 -12.08 66.28 14.12
N GLY A 239 -11.90 67.53 13.71
CA GLY A 239 -10.59 68.17 13.68
C GLY A 239 -10.16 68.48 15.10
N LEU A 240 -8.99 67.97 15.50
CA LEU A 240 -8.43 68.22 16.83
C LEU A 240 -7.34 69.28 16.77
N THR A 241 -7.29 70.15 17.76
CA THR A 241 -6.18 71.09 18.01
C THR A 241 -5.74 70.92 19.45
N GLY A 242 -4.53 70.41 19.68
CA GLY A 242 -4.05 70.11 21.04
C GLY A 242 -4.83 69.01 21.77
N GLY A 243 -5.42 68.06 21.04
CA GLY A 243 -6.16 66.92 21.61
C GLY A 243 -7.63 67.22 21.94
N VAL A 244 -8.13 68.43 21.65
CA VAL A 244 -9.55 68.79 21.81
C VAL A 244 -10.16 69.19 20.46
N VAL A 245 -11.49 69.09 20.34
CA VAL A 245 -12.23 69.52 19.14
C VAL A 245 -11.92 70.98 18.83
N SER A 246 -11.68 71.28 17.55
CA SER A 246 -11.35 72.63 17.10
C SER A 246 -12.43 73.64 17.50
N ALA A 247 -12.02 74.87 17.82
CA ALA A 247 -12.95 75.94 18.20
C ALA A 247 -14.03 76.23 17.13
N ALA A 248 -13.73 75.96 15.86
CA ALA A 248 -14.69 76.08 14.77
C ALA A 248 -15.81 75.03 14.84
N GLN A 249 -15.50 73.82 15.34
CA GLN A 249 -16.44 72.70 15.49
C GLN A 249 -17.14 72.69 16.85
N SER A 250 -16.56 73.31 17.89
CA SER A 250 -17.12 73.33 19.25
C SER A 250 -18.01 74.55 19.55
N ARG A 251 -18.15 75.50 18.62
CA ARG A 251 -18.93 76.73 18.84
C ARG A 251 -20.42 76.55 18.52
N CYS A 252 -21.28 77.20 19.30
CA CYS A 252 -22.68 77.38 18.91
C CYS A 252 -22.76 78.33 17.71
N LEU A 253 -23.53 77.94 16.69
CA LEU A 253 -23.82 78.81 15.55
C LEU A 253 -24.82 79.90 15.96
N ILE A 254 -24.65 81.11 15.45
CA ILE A 254 -25.52 82.25 15.75
C ILE A 254 -26.32 82.62 14.50
N GLN A 255 -27.61 82.86 14.66
CA GLN A 255 -28.47 83.45 13.62
C GLN A 255 -29.21 84.67 14.13
N THR A 256 -29.64 85.53 13.21
CA THR A 256 -30.44 86.73 13.53
C THR A 256 -31.74 86.69 12.76
N LYS A 257 -32.86 86.95 13.45
CA LYS A 257 -34.19 87.09 12.85
C LYS A 257 -34.74 88.46 13.20
N THR A 258 -35.28 89.15 12.21
CA THR A 258 -35.80 90.53 12.33
C THR A 258 -37.33 90.60 12.21
N GLU A 259 -37.99 89.47 11.97
CA GLU A 259 -39.42 89.34 11.73
C GLU A 259 -39.97 88.10 12.44
N SER A 260 -41.29 88.05 12.64
CA SER A 260 -42.00 86.88 13.16
C SER A 260 -41.85 85.67 12.24
N PHE A 261 -41.71 84.48 12.82
CA PHE A 261 -41.50 83.25 12.05
C PHE A 261 -41.96 82.01 12.82
N THR A 262 -42.22 80.94 12.08
CA THR A 262 -42.39 79.59 12.63
C THR A 262 -41.05 78.86 12.57
N LEU A 263 -40.67 78.14 13.62
CA LEU A 263 -39.41 77.39 13.62
C LEU A 263 -39.38 76.37 12.47
N GLY A 264 -38.26 76.32 11.75
CA GLY A 264 -38.03 75.33 10.70
C GLY A 264 -36.63 74.70 10.79
N ALA A 265 -36.27 73.93 9.76
CA ALA A 265 -35.02 73.17 9.69
C ALA A 265 -33.77 74.01 10.01
N ASP A 266 -33.74 75.26 9.55
CA ASP A 266 -32.58 76.14 9.70
C ASP A 266 -32.40 76.72 11.11
N ASP A 267 -33.39 76.58 11.99
CA ASP A 267 -33.40 77.22 13.31
C ASP A 267 -32.86 76.35 14.44
N ALA A 268 -32.74 75.04 14.19
CA ALA A 268 -32.21 74.09 15.16
C ALA A 268 -30.72 74.33 15.43
N GLU A 269 -30.27 74.00 16.64
CA GLU A 269 -28.85 73.98 17.04
C GLU A 269 -28.11 75.34 16.95
N LYS A 270 -28.88 76.45 16.88
CA LYS A 270 -28.37 77.82 16.82
C LYS A 270 -28.87 78.66 18.00
N LEU A 271 -28.07 79.64 18.41
CA LEU A 271 -28.55 80.77 19.20
C LEU A 271 -29.22 81.78 18.26
N THR A 272 -30.50 82.06 18.49
CA THR A 272 -31.28 82.99 17.67
C THR A 272 -31.39 84.35 18.32
N LEU A 273 -30.77 85.35 17.70
CA LEU A 273 -30.91 86.76 18.07
C LEU A 273 -32.17 87.33 17.43
N LEU A 274 -33.12 87.74 18.27
CA LEU A 274 -34.38 88.35 17.85
C LEU A 274 -34.21 89.87 17.89
N SER A 275 -33.94 90.46 16.73
CA SER A 275 -33.44 91.83 16.61
C SER A 275 -34.35 92.68 15.74
N SER A 276 -35.47 93.13 16.30
CA SER A 276 -36.37 94.09 15.65
C SER A 276 -36.81 95.18 16.61
N THR A 277 -37.15 96.35 16.08
CA THR A 277 -37.87 97.40 16.84
C THR A 277 -39.38 97.13 16.87
N ALA A 278 -39.89 96.31 15.95
CA ALA A 278 -41.26 95.81 15.93
C ALA A 278 -41.41 94.54 16.79
N ALA A 279 -42.65 94.21 17.15
CA ALA A 279 -42.92 92.98 17.88
C ALA A 279 -42.63 91.74 17.01
N ILE A 280 -41.95 90.74 17.58
CA ILE A 280 -41.67 89.44 16.97
C ILE A 280 -42.46 88.38 17.73
N VAL A 281 -43.15 87.52 16.97
CA VAL A 281 -43.76 86.29 17.46
C VAL A 281 -42.99 85.11 16.91
N VAL A 282 -42.46 84.27 17.80
CA VAL A 282 -41.84 82.99 17.42
C VAL A 282 -42.88 81.89 17.61
N THR A 283 -43.24 81.22 16.53
CA THR A 283 -44.24 80.16 16.54
C THR A 283 -43.56 78.79 16.60
N LEU A 284 -43.90 77.98 17.60
CA LEU A 284 -43.48 76.59 17.69
C LEU A 284 -44.40 75.74 16.79
N PRO A 285 -43.84 74.96 15.84
CA PRO A 285 -44.61 74.20 14.86
C PRO A 285 -45.18 72.90 15.40
N LEU A 286 -46.24 72.41 14.74
CA LEU A 286 -46.69 71.02 14.79
C LEU A 286 -45.65 70.09 14.17
N ASP A 287 -45.66 68.82 14.59
CA ASP A 287 -44.80 67.79 13.97
C ASP A 287 -45.13 67.60 12.49
N SER A 288 -46.37 67.91 12.07
CA SER A 288 -46.79 67.91 10.66
C SER A 288 -46.23 69.09 9.85
N THR A 289 -45.91 70.21 10.51
CA THR A 289 -45.31 71.39 9.88
C THR A 289 -43.80 71.21 9.79
N TYR A 290 -43.18 70.82 10.89
CA TYR A 290 -41.79 70.38 10.93
C TYR A 290 -41.52 69.52 12.18
N ASP A 291 -41.18 68.26 11.98
CA ASP A 291 -40.91 67.31 13.07
C ASP A 291 -39.47 67.43 13.57
N PHE A 292 -39.30 68.15 14.68
CA PHE A 292 -38.02 68.20 15.37
C PHE A 292 -37.83 66.97 16.28
N PRO A 293 -36.63 66.37 16.32
CA PRO A 293 -36.32 65.31 17.28
C PRO A 293 -36.63 65.75 18.72
N ILE A 294 -37.22 64.85 19.51
CA ILE A 294 -37.48 65.10 20.94
C ILE A 294 -36.14 65.35 21.65
N GLY A 295 -36.09 66.42 22.45
CA GLY A 295 -34.87 66.92 23.11
C GLY A 295 -34.21 68.10 22.40
N THR A 296 -34.65 68.44 21.18
CA THR A 296 -34.12 69.62 20.47
C THR A 296 -34.43 70.89 21.27
N ALA A 297 -33.37 71.64 21.61
CA ALA A 297 -33.45 72.89 22.36
C ALA A 297 -33.12 74.07 21.46
N PHE A 298 -33.94 75.12 21.57
CA PHE A 298 -33.79 76.37 20.84
C PHE A 298 -33.55 77.48 21.84
N ASN A 299 -32.45 78.21 21.66
CA ASN A 299 -32.10 79.32 22.53
C ASN A 299 -32.36 80.63 21.79
N PHE A 300 -33.12 81.51 22.41
CA PHE A 300 -33.51 82.81 21.88
C PHE A 300 -32.98 83.90 22.78
N LEU A 301 -32.52 85.00 22.19
CA LEU A 301 -32.10 86.18 22.90
C LEU A 301 -32.81 87.40 22.31
N ARG A 302 -33.47 88.20 23.16
CA ARG A 302 -34.02 89.48 22.71
C ARG A 302 -32.88 90.48 22.56
N TRP A 303 -32.61 90.85 21.31
CA TRP A 303 -31.43 91.64 20.93
C TRP A 303 -31.76 93.04 20.40
N ASN A 304 -33.02 93.48 20.52
CA ASN A 304 -33.45 94.84 20.21
C ASN A 304 -34.74 95.21 21.00
N SER A 305 -35.27 96.42 20.82
CA SER A 305 -36.35 97.00 21.63
C SER A 305 -37.74 96.40 21.39
N GLY A 306 -37.98 95.74 20.26
CA GLY A 306 -39.26 95.10 19.94
C GLY A 306 -39.63 94.02 20.95
N ALA A 307 -40.92 93.91 21.27
CA ALA A 307 -41.42 92.87 22.16
C ALA A 307 -41.27 91.49 21.51
N VAL A 308 -40.81 90.48 22.26
CA VAL A 308 -40.70 89.10 21.78
C VAL A 308 -41.68 88.24 22.55
N SER A 309 -42.58 87.57 21.83
CA SER A 309 -43.47 86.58 22.39
C SER A 309 -43.40 85.25 21.64
N PHE A 310 -43.88 84.21 22.28
CA PHE A 310 -43.95 82.87 21.75
C PHE A 310 -45.41 82.47 21.56
N ALA A 311 -45.67 81.77 20.47
CA ALA A 311 -46.95 81.18 20.14
C ALA A 311 -46.77 79.71 19.75
N ILE A 312 -47.86 78.97 19.76
CA ILE A 312 -47.93 77.60 19.26
C ILE A 312 -48.92 77.53 18.11
N GLU A 313 -48.65 76.68 17.12
CA GLU A 313 -49.66 76.28 16.14
C GLU A 313 -50.84 75.56 16.82
N SER A 314 -52.03 75.73 16.24
CA SER A 314 -53.26 75.13 16.78
C SER A 314 -53.17 73.60 16.79
N GLY A 315 -53.51 72.98 17.92
CA GLY A 315 -53.41 71.52 18.10
C GLY A 315 -52.16 71.05 18.84
N LEU A 316 -51.23 71.96 19.19
CA LEU A 316 -50.10 71.69 20.07
C LEU A 316 -50.46 71.78 21.56
N GLY A 317 -49.79 70.97 22.37
CA GLY A 317 -49.66 71.20 23.81
C GLY A 317 -48.35 71.92 24.13
N TRP A 318 -48.37 72.87 25.05
CA TRP A 318 -47.11 73.39 25.62
C TRP A 318 -47.23 73.71 27.11
N LYS A 319 -46.08 73.77 27.78
CA LYS A 319 -45.93 74.28 29.15
C LYS A 319 -45.00 75.47 29.11
N ALA A 320 -45.47 76.63 29.57
CA ALA A 320 -44.64 77.80 29.82
C ALA A 320 -44.39 77.92 31.33
N VAL A 321 -43.13 78.09 31.74
CA VAL A 321 -42.81 78.29 33.17
C VAL A 321 -43.48 79.57 33.66
N ASN A 322 -44.23 79.46 34.77
CA ASN A 322 -45.04 80.54 35.35
C ASN A 322 -46.02 81.20 34.37
N ASP A 323 -46.46 80.46 33.34
CA ASP A 323 -47.32 80.97 32.26
C ASP A 323 -46.71 82.16 31.48
N VAL A 324 -45.38 82.34 31.55
CA VAL A 324 -44.65 83.42 30.86
C VAL A 324 -44.32 83.01 29.43
N THR A 325 -44.93 83.70 28.47
CA THR A 325 -44.80 83.42 27.03
C THR A 325 -44.07 84.52 26.27
N ALA A 326 -43.42 85.45 26.97
CA ALA A 326 -42.68 86.55 26.38
C ALA A 326 -41.35 86.77 27.09
N ILE A 327 -40.35 87.25 26.34
CA ILE A 327 -39.05 87.64 26.91
C ILE A 327 -39.19 89.01 27.57
N SER A 328 -38.90 89.08 28.87
CA SER A 328 -39.29 90.19 29.74
C SER A 328 -38.64 91.53 29.37
N ALA A 329 -37.34 91.50 29.01
CA ALA A 329 -36.56 92.70 28.72
C ALA A 329 -35.48 92.45 27.66
N TYR A 330 -34.87 93.53 27.18
CA TYR A 330 -33.68 93.46 26.33
C TYR A 330 -32.55 92.72 27.05
N GLY A 331 -31.87 91.81 26.35
CA GLY A 331 -30.79 90.99 26.92
C GLY A 331 -31.28 89.77 27.72
N CYS A 332 -32.59 89.62 27.94
CA CYS A 332 -33.15 88.38 28.47
C CYS A 332 -33.29 87.32 27.37
N ALA A 333 -33.31 86.06 27.80
CA ALA A 333 -33.32 84.90 26.92
C ALA A 333 -34.53 84.00 27.20
N ALA A 334 -34.85 83.16 26.22
CA ALA A 334 -35.78 82.07 26.39
C ALA A 334 -35.21 80.79 25.78
N THR A 335 -35.61 79.66 26.34
CA THR A 335 -35.30 78.35 25.80
C THR A 335 -36.61 77.61 25.56
N ALA A 336 -36.82 77.16 24.32
CA ALA A 336 -37.89 76.24 23.97
C ALA A 336 -37.30 74.86 23.74
N VAL A 337 -37.89 73.83 24.33
CA VAL A 337 -37.45 72.43 24.18
C VAL A 337 -38.62 71.58 23.70
N LYS A 338 -38.37 70.78 22.67
CA LYS A 338 -39.29 69.74 22.23
C LYS A 338 -39.27 68.59 23.22
N VAL A 339 -40.38 68.32 23.92
CA VAL A 339 -40.41 67.34 25.02
C VAL A 339 -41.22 66.08 24.73
N GLY A 340 -41.98 66.06 23.64
CA GLY A 340 -42.76 64.91 23.18
C GLY A 340 -43.50 65.26 21.88
N SER A 341 -44.21 64.29 21.29
CA SER A 341 -45.03 64.53 20.08
C SER A 341 -46.03 65.66 20.31
N ASN A 342 -46.03 66.66 19.42
CA ASN A 342 -46.81 67.89 19.53
C ASN A 342 -46.75 68.58 20.92
N ALA A 343 -45.67 68.39 21.67
CA ALA A 343 -45.50 68.90 23.03
C ALA A 343 -44.19 69.70 23.22
N TRP A 344 -44.33 70.94 23.71
CA TRP A 344 -43.20 71.86 23.92
C TRP A 344 -43.10 72.35 25.38
N TRP A 345 -41.89 72.62 25.83
CA TRP A 345 -41.62 73.31 27.09
C TRP A 345 -40.89 74.62 26.80
N LEU A 346 -41.47 75.74 27.24
CA LEU A 346 -40.89 77.07 27.16
C LEU A 346 -40.45 77.58 28.54
N ILE A 347 -39.23 78.11 28.59
CA ILE A 347 -38.67 78.83 29.73
C ILE A 347 -38.34 80.24 29.24
N CYS A 348 -38.94 81.25 29.85
CA CYS A 348 -38.69 82.66 29.52
C CYS A 348 -38.10 83.39 30.72
N GLY A 349 -37.05 84.17 30.47
CA GLY A 349 -36.50 85.17 31.39
C GLY A 349 -36.86 86.59 30.98
#